data_AF-A0A7X0ZXT0-F1
#
_entry.id   AF-A0A7X0ZXT0-F1
#
_cell.length_a   1.000
_cell.length_b   1.000
_cell.length_c   1.000
_cell.angle_alpha   90.00
_cell.angle_beta   90.00
_cell.angle_gamma   90.00
#
_symmetry.space_group_name_H-M   'P 1'
#
loop_
_entity.id
_entity.type
_entity.pdbx_description
1 polymer ?
#
loop_
_entity_poly.entity_id
_entity_poly.type
_entity_poly.pdbx_seq_one_letter_code
_entity_poly.pdbx_strand_id
1 'polypeptide(L)'
;MTKKLIVLDLDGTTLKSDQTISDRTKKALANAQKQGHEVMIATGRPYRMSHMYYHELGLHTPIVNFNGAVFHHPLKTQFSDAYHQAIDLKTARELLDFSTNYMLDNIAAEVQDSVFLRERNSSVPDMFHQGKDNVFIGDLRDTITTDPTSLLFFASHETLQEVSNHMDSRLSNIVTYRSWGAEWPAMEMTKLGVHKAIGIQAASRYLGIDRQNIIAFGDEDNDMEMLDYAGVGVAMGNAIAPLKNVANTVTLSNEDDGIAVYLEENLGI
;
A
#
# COMPACT_ATOMS: atom_id res chain seq x y z
N MET A 1 -26.58 11.91 -12.24
CA MET A 1 -25.93 10.71 -11.66
C MET A 1 -25.15 11.15 -10.43
N THR A 2 -25.22 10.42 -9.31
CA THR A 2 -24.44 10.76 -8.11
C THR A 2 -22.97 10.41 -8.34
N LYS A 3 -22.08 11.39 -8.15
CA LYS A 3 -20.63 11.21 -8.29
C LYS A 3 -20.12 10.13 -7.34
N LYS A 4 -19.21 9.29 -7.80
CA LYS A 4 -18.63 8.16 -7.04
C LYS A 4 -17.12 8.32 -6.97
N LEU A 5 -16.53 7.82 -5.89
CA LEU A 5 -15.08 7.60 -5.77
C LEU A 5 -14.82 6.10 -5.88
N ILE A 6 -14.11 5.70 -6.91
CA ILE A 6 -13.72 4.31 -7.18
C ILE A 6 -12.28 4.15 -6.69
N VAL A 7 -12.10 3.41 -5.60
CA VAL A 7 -10.80 3.16 -4.99
C VAL A 7 -10.32 1.77 -5.37
N LEU A 8 -9.08 1.71 -5.82
CA LEU A 8 -8.46 0.53 -6.39
C LEU A 8 -7.23 0.13 -5.57
N ASP A 9 -7.21 -1.08 -5.01
CA ASP A 9 -5.94 -1.73 -4.77
C ASP A 9 -5.26 -2.16 -6.09
N LEU A 10 -3.95 -2.39 -6.06
CA LEU A 10 -3.16 -2.77 -7.23
C LEU A 10 -2.98 -4.29 -7.34
N ASP A 11 -2.09 -4.88 -6.55
CA ASP A 11 -1.67 -6.27 -6.68
C ASP A 11 -2.81 -7.22 -6.35
N GLY A 12 -3.13 -8.16 -7.26
CA GLY A 12 -4.25 -9.09 -7.02
C GLY A 12 -5.64 -8.47 -7.19
N THR A 13 -5.72 -7.15 -7.42
CA THR A 13 -6.99 -6.43 -7.63
C THR A 13 -7.08 -5.79 -9.02
N THR A 14 -6.32 -4.73 -9.26
CA THR A 14 -6.29 -4.04 -10.56
C THR A 14 -5.28 -4.66 -11.52
N LEU A 15 -4.18 -5.15 -10.96
CA LEU A 15 -3.10 -5.79 -11.69
C LEU A 15 -3.36 -7.28 -11.82
N LYS A 16 -3.09 -7.81 -13.01
CA LYS A 16 -2.96 -9.24 -13.23
C LYS A 16 -1.67 -9.78 -12.61
N SER A 17 -1.55 -11.10 -12.56
CA SER A 17 -0.35 -11.81 -12.10
C SER A 17 0.91 -11.41 -12.86
N ASP A 18 0.78 -11.00 -14.13
CA ASP A 18 1.87 -10.49 -14.97
C ASP A 18 2.16 -9.00 -14.78
N GLN A 19 1.56 -8.35 -13.77
CA GLN A 19 1.75 -6.94 -13.42
C GLN A 19 1.18 -5.94 -14.45
N THR A 20 0.31 -6.40 -15.36
CA THR A 20 -0.39 -5.54 -16.34
C THR A 20 -1.83 -5.22 -15.92
N ILE A 21 -2.42 -4.18 -16.53
CA ILE A 21 -3.84 -3.85 -16.41
C ILE A 21 -4.53 -4.25 -17.71
N SER A 22 -5.64 -5.00 -17.61
CA SER A 22 -6.39 -5.40 -18.79
C SER A 22 -6.98 -4.21 -19.56
N ASP A 23 -7.10 -4.35 -20.88
CA ASP A 23 -7.72 -3.32 -21.72
C ASP A 23 -9.20 -3.09 -21.36
N ARG A 24 -9.91 -4.12 -20.91
CA ARG A 24 -11.31 -3.99 -20.49
C ARG A 24 -11.42 -3.16 -19.22
N THR A 25 -10.61 -3.45 -18.20
CA THR A 25 -10.55 -2.68 -16.96
C THR A 25 -10.15 -1.23 -17.22
N LYS A 26 -9.15 -0.99 -18.08
CA LYS A 26 -8.77 0.38 -18.48
C LYS A 26 -9.92 1.13 -19.13
N LYS A 27 -10.64 0.50 -20.07
CA LYS A 27 -11.80 1.11 -20.74
C LYS A 27 -12.93 1.41 -19.77
N ALA A 28 -13.23 0.47 -18.87
CA ALA A 28 -14.26 0.64 -17.86
C ALA A 28 -13.95 1.83 -16.93
N LEU A 29 -12.73 1.89 -16.38
CA LEU A 29 -12.31 3.00 -15.53
C LEU A 29 -12.31 4.34 -16.27
N ALA A 30 -11.83 4.37 -17.51
CA ALA A 30 -11.86 5.57 -18.35
C ALA A 30 -13.30 6.01 -18.66
N ASN A 31 -14.23 5.08 -18.88
CA ASN A 31 -15.66 5.40 -19.05
C ASN A 31 -16.27 5.95 -17.77
N ALA A 32 -15.95 5.37 -16.61
CA ALA A 32 -16.39 5.89 -15.32
C ALA A 32 -15.89 7.33 -15.09
N GLN A 33 -14.62 7.61 -15.41
CA GLN A 33 -14.08 8.98 -15.37
C GLN A 33 -14.81 9.94 -16.32
N LYS A 34 -15.11 9.52 -17.55
CA LYS A 34 -15.90 10.33 -18.52
C LYS A 34 -17.31 10.64 -18.03
N GLN A 35 -17.90 9.75 -17.25
CA GLN A 35 -19.21 9.97 -16.62
C GLN A 35 -19.13 10.85 -15.35
N GLY A 36 -17.93 11.31 -14.98
CA GLY A 36 -17.70 12.24 -13.87
C GLY A 36 -17.38 11.56 -12.53
N HIS A 37 -17.17 10.25 -12.51
CA HIS A 37 -16.65 9.56 -11.33
C HIS A 37 -15.15 9.81 -11.15
N GLU A 38 -14.68 9.74 -9.91
CA GLU A 38 -13.26 9.79 -9.59
C GLU A 38 -12.71 8.39 -9.45
N VAL A 39 -11.50 8.15 -9.93
CA VAL A 39 -10.77 6.88 -9.74
C VAL A 39 -9.49 7.19 -8.98
N MET A 40 -9.16 6.39 -7.99
CA MET A 40 -8.01 6.59 -7.10
C MET A 40 -7.34 5.25 -6.79
N ILE A 41 -6.02 5.26 -6.60
CA ILE A 41 -5.27 4.11 -6.11
C ILE A 41 -5.09 4.20 -4.58
N ALA A 42 -5.25 3.07 -3.91
CA ALA A 42 -4.81 2.86 -2.53
C ALA A 42 -4.02 1.55 -2.44
N THR A 43 -2.70 1.64 -2.27
CA THR A 43 -1.79 0.49 -2.40
C THR A 43 -0.78 0.40 -1.26
N GLY A 44 -0.28 -0.82 -1.02
CA GLY A 44 0.91 -1.06 -0.21
C GLY A 44 2.18 -0.50 -0.82
N ARG A 45 2.23 -0.34 -2.15
CA ARG A 45 3.42 0.11 -2.85
C ARG A 45 3.81 1.55 -2.51
N PRO A 46 5.12 1.87 -2.57
CA PRO A 46 5.59 3.24 -2.64
C PRO A 46 5.21 3.92 -3.96
N TYR A 47 5.21 5.26 -3.99
CA TYR A 47 4.84 5.99 -5.20
C TYR A 47 5.79 5.70 -6.36
N ARG A 48 7.11 5.60 -6.11
CA ARG A 48 8.11 5.21 -7.11
C ARG A 48 7.78 3.90 -7.84
N MET A 49 7.01 2.98 -7.24
CA MET A 49 6.59 1.72 -7.84
C MET A 49 5.12 1.69 -8.32
N SER A 50 4.34 2.73 -8.04
CA SER A 50 2.94 2.84 -8.46
C SER A 50 2.69 3.95 -9.48
N HIS A 51 3.62 4.88 -9.67
CA HIS A 51 3.46 6.07 -10.53
C HIS A 51 3.11 5.69 -11.97
N MET A 52 3.72 4.62 -12.51
CA MET A 52 3.44 4.13 -13.86
C MET A 52 1.96 3.76 -14.06
N TYR A 53 1.34 3.07 -13.11
CA TYR A 53 -0.08 2.71 -13.18
C TYR A 53 -0.99 3.91 -12.99
N TYR A 54 -0.61 4.83 -12.09
CA TYR A 54 -1.30 6.09 -11.90
C TYR A 54 -1.38 6.88 -13.23
N HIS A 55 -0.28 6.91 -14.00
CA HIS A 55 -0.23 7.54 -15.32
C HIS A 55 -0.94 6.73 -16.40
N GLU A 56 -0.80 5.40 -16.43
CA GLU A 56 -1.46 4.52 -17.41
C GLU A 56 -2.99 4.63 -17.32
N LEU A 57 -3.53 4.72 -16.10
CA LEU A 57 -4.96 4.91 -15.83
C LEU A 57 -5.43 6.36 -16.02
N GLY A 58 -4.53 7.30 -16.32
CA GLY A 58 -4.87 8.71 -16.51
C GLY A 58 -5.49 9.35 -15.27
N LEU A 59 -4.99 9.01 -14.08
CA LEU A 59 -5.55 9.50 -12.82
C LEU A 59 -5.14 10.95 -12.54
N HIS A 60 -6.05 11.70 -11.93
CA HIS A 60 -5.84 13.09 -11.51
C HIS A 60 -6.21 13.34 -10.04
N THR A 61 -6.46 12.27 -9.29
CA THR A 61 -6.84 12.28 -7.88
C THR A 61 -5.60 12.18 -6.97
N PRO A 62 -5.75 12.42 -5.65
CA PRO A 62 -4.76 11.97 -4.69
C PRO A 62 -4.55 10.46 -4.73
N ILE A 63 -3.41 9.99 -4.20
CA ILE A 63 -3.07 8.56 -4.08
C ILE A 63 -2.72 8.22 -2.65
N VAL A 64 -3.03 6.98 -2.26
CA VAL A 64 -2.59 6.39 -1.00
C VAL A 64 -1.53 5.34 -1.28
N ASN A 65 -0.38 5.49 -0.64
CA ASN A 65 0.76 4.58 -0.71
C ASN A 65 1.08 4.01 0.69
N PHE A 66 1.92 2.97 0.74
CA PHE A 66 2.37 2.37 1.99
C PHE A 66 1.22 1.97 2.92
N ASN A 67 0.19 1.32 2.35
CA ASN A 67 -0.99 0.85 3.08
C ASN A 67 -1.70 1.96 3.90
N GLY A 68 -1.62 3.22 3.48
CA GLY A 68 -2.21 4.34 4.21
C GLY A 68 -1.21 5.27 4.88
N ALA A 69 0.08 4.92 4.95
CA ALA A 69 1.08 5.72 5.64
C ALA A 69 1.35 7.05 4.92
N VAL A 70 1.23 7.07 3.60
CA VAL A 70 1.48 8.27 2.79
C VAL A 70 0.24 8.58 1.96
N PHE A 71 -0.27 9.80 2.13
CA PHE A 71 -1.33 10.37 1.30
C PHE A 71 -0.82 11.65 0.68
N HIS A 72 -0.85 11.72 -0.65
CA HIS A 72 -0.32 12.86 -1.40
C HIS A 72 -1.03 13.01 -2.74
N HIS A 73 -0.69 14.06 -3.49
CA HIS A 73 -1.28 14.33 -4.79
C HIS A 73 -0.17 14.49 -5.84
N PRO A 74 0.00 13.51 -6.76
CA PRO A 74 1.12 13.51 -7.70
C PRO A 74 1.21 14.72 -8.62
N LEU A 75 0.06 15.30 -8.96
CA LEU A 75 -0.05 16.48 -9.83
C LEU A 75 0.03 17.83 -9.10
N LYS A 76 0.22 17.84 -7.77
CA LYS A 76 0.27 19.07 -6.97
C LYS A 76 1.52 19.10 -6.10
N THR A 77 2.42 20.03 -6.41
CA THR A 77 3.64 20.27 -5.63
C THR A 77 3.38 20.72 -4.20
N GLN A 78 2.26 21.40 -3.94
CA GLN A 78 1.81 21.77 -2.61
C GLN A 78 0.37 21.29 -2.43
N PHE A 79 0.20 20.25 -1.61
CA PHE A 79 -1.10 19.70 -1.27
C PHE A 79 -1.26 19.74 0.26
N SER A 80 -2.11 20.64 0.74
CA SER A 80 -2.26 20.92 2.17
C SER A 80 -2.82 19.75 2.98
N ASP A 81 -3.58 18.85 2.35
CA ASP A 81 -4.15 17.67 3.01
C ASP A 81 -3.19 16.47 2.98
N ALA A 82 -2.00 16.61 2.38
CA ALA A 82 -1.00 15.56 2.37
C ALA A 82 -0.54 15.23 3.80
N TYR A 83 -0.26 13.95 4.04
CA TYR A 83 0.28 13.51 5.32
C TYR A 83 1.26 12.35 5.16
N HIS A 84 2.11 12.17 6.17
CA HIS A 84 3.04 11.06 6.31
C HIS A 84 2.96 10.50 7.75
N GLN A 85 2.34 9.33 7.91
CA GLN A 85 2.25 8.59 9.17
C GLN A 85 3.42 7.61 9.27
N ALA A 86 4.56 8.13 9.70
CA ALA A 86 5.81 7.40 9.81
C ALA A 86 6.03 6.80 11.21
N ILE A 87 6.98 5.86 11.29
CA ILE A 87 7.57 5.43 12.57
C ILE A 87 8.47 6.56 13.05
N ASP A 88 8.28 7.03 14.29
CA ASP A 88 9.15 8.05 14.87
C ASP A 88 10.62 7.59 14.83
N LEU A 89 11.55 8.47 14.42
CA LEU A 89 12.97 8.14 14.28
C LEU A 89 13.57 7.54 15.55
N LYS A 90 13.11 7.98 16.73
CA LYS A 90 13.53 7.40 18.01
C LYS A 90 13.13 5.93 18.11
N THR A 91 11.88 5.59 17.77
CA THR A 91 11.37 4.21 17.76
C THR A 91 12.10 3.37 16.72
N ALA A 92 12.36 3.92 15.53
CA ALA A 92 13.14 3.24 14.50
C ALA A 92 14.56 2.90 14.99
N ARG A 93 15.22 3.83 15.70
CA ARG A 93 16.54 3.59 16.31
C ARG A 93 16.49 2.52 17.41
N GLU A 94 15.46 2.50 18.23
CA GLU A 94 15.26 1.45 19.24
C GLU A 94 15.04 0.07 18.59
N LEU A 95 14.31 0.00 17.47
CA LEU A 95 14.14 -1.23 16.68
C LEU A 95 15.46 -1.70 16.05
N LEU A 96 16.26 -0.77 15.52
CA LEU A 96 17.58 -1.08 14.99
C LEU A 96 18.52 -1.60 16.10
N ASP A 97 18.52 -0.96 17.27
CA ASP A 97 19.32 -1.41 18.42
C ASP A 97 18.86 -2.81 18.88
N PHE A 98 17.56 -3.07 18.95
CA PHE A 98 17.00 -4.39 19.26
C PHE A 98 17.41 -5.45 18.23
N SER A 99 17.44 -5.09 16.94
CA SER A 99 17.78 -6.00 15.85
C SER A 99 19.20 -6.56 15.91
N THR A 100 20.11 -5.89 16.62
CA THR A 100 21.52 -6.32 16.79
C THR A 100 21.66 -7.66 17.53
N ASN A 101 20.61 -8.11 18.22
CA ASN A 101 20.58 -9.40 18.91
C ASN A 101 20.27 -10.58 17.96
N TYR A 102 19.99 -10.32 16.68
CA TYR A 102 19.54 -11.32 15.70
C TYR A 102 20.44 -11.34 14.47
N MET A 103 20.57 -12.52 13.87
CA MET A 103 21.27 -12.71 12.60
C MET A 103 20.35 -12.34 11.44
N LEU A 104 20.30 -11.06 11.12
CA LEU A 104 19.57 -10.57 9.94
C LEU A 104 20.47 -10.62 8.70
N ASP A 105 19.93 -11.05 7.57
CA ASP A 105 20.62 -11.03 6.26
C ASP A 105 20.73 -9.60 5.72
N ASN A 106 19.72 -8.75 5.96
CA ASN A 106 19.76 -7.32 5.64
C ASN A 106 18.75 -6.52 6.46
N ILE A 107 18.87 -5.19 6.39
CA ILE A 107 17.89 -4.25 6.91
C ILE A 107 17.64 -3.20 5.83
N ALA A 108 16.38 -2.89 5.56
CA ALA A 108 15.99 -1.74 4.75
C ALA A 108 15.13 -0.78 5.57
N ALA A 109 15.19 0.50 5.25
CA ALA A 109 14.21 1.50 5.68
C ALA A 109 13.73 2.25 4.45
N GLU A 110 12.43 2.48 4.35
CA GLU A 110 11.86 3.34 3.32
C GLU A 110 11.43 4.66 3.96
N VAL A 111 11.84 5.77 3.35
CA VAL A 111 11.37 7.12 3.67
C VAL A 111 10.72 7.64 2.40
N GLN A 112 9.42 7.44 2.26
CA GLN A 112 8.67 7.73 1.03
C GLN A 112 9.34 7.06 -0.19
N ASP A 113 9.89 7.84 -1.13
CA ASP A 113 10.55 7.30 -2.33
C ASP A 113 12.05 7.04 -2.15
N SER A 114 12.61 7.32 -0.97
CA SER A 114 14.00 6.99 -0.64
C SER A 114 14.10 5.65 0.07
N VAL A 115 15.14 4.88 -0.28
CA VAL A 115 15.45 3.57 0.30
C VAL A 115 16.82 3.64 0.96
N PHE A 116 16.91 3.16 2.19
CA PHE A 116 18.15 3.03 2.95
C PHE A 116 18.40 1.55 3.19
N LEU A 117 19.56 1.02 2.79
CA LEU A 117 19.92 -0.38 2.94
C LEU A 117 21.19 -0.52 3.77
N ARG A 118 21.23 -1.54 4.62
CA ARG A 118 22.44 -1.84 5.39
C ARG A 118 23.58 -2.24 4.45
N GLU A 119 23.27 -3.13 3.51
CA GLU A 119 24.22 -3.60 2.51
C GLU A 119 23.58 -3.74 1.13
N ARG A 120 24.37 -3.47 0.08
CA ARG A 120 23.97 -3.68 -1.30
C ARG A 120 24.39 -5.08 -1.79
N ASN A 121 23.53 -6.06 -1.60
CA ASN A 121 23.77 -7.45 -2.00
C ASN A 121 22.45 -8.16 -2.39
N SER A 122 22.52 -9.46 -2.67
CA SER A 122 21.38 -10.27 -3.11
C SER A 122 20.46 -10.75 -1.98
N SER A 123 20.66 -10.34 -0.72
CA SER A 123 19.75 -10.69 0.37
C SER A 123 18.50 -9.79 0.43
N VAL A 124 18.40 -8.82 -0.48
CA VAL A 124 17.25 -7.93 -0.64
C VAL A 124 16.82 -7.97 -2.11
N PRO A 125 15.50 -7.99 -2.39
CA PRO A 125 14.99 -7.99 -3.76
C PRO A 125 15.51 -6.82 -4.60
N ASP A 126 15.67 -7.04 -5.91
CA ASP A 126 16.18 -6.04 -6.87
C ASP A 126 15.44 -4.70 -6.84
N MET A 127 14.16 -4.69 -6.51
CA MET A 127 13.34 -3.47 -6.42
C MET A 127 13.85 -2.44 -5.39
N PHE A 128 14.55 -2.87 -4.34
CA PHE A 128 15.15 -1.96 -3.35
C PHE A 128 16.47 -1.35 -3.82
N HIS A 129 17.06 -1.92 -4.87
CA HIS A 129 18.30 -1.43 -5.48
C HIS A 129 18.05 -0.44 -6.63
N GLN A 130 16.78 -0.22 -6.98
CA GLN A 130 16.35 0.65 -8.07
C GLN A 130 16.16 2.09 -7.60
N GLY A 131 16.65 3.05 -8.40
CA GLY A 131 16.59 4.48 -8.08
C GLY A 131 17.91 5.04 -7.57
N LYS A 132 18.89 5.19 -8.47
CA LYS A 132 20.30 5.47 -8.14
C LYS A 132 20.52 6.69 -7.23
N ASP A 133 19.67 7.70 -7.34
CA ASP A 133 19.77 8.96 -6.57
C ASP A 133 19.00 8.91 -5.23
N ASN A 134 18.24 7.83 -4.98
CA ASN A 134 17.36 7.66 -3.83
C ASN A 134 17.68 6.41 -3.00
N VAL A 135 18.76 5.67 -3.34
CA VAL A 135 19.21 4.49 -2.60
C VAL A 135 20.50 4.81 -1.84
N PHE A 136 20.45 4.70 -0.51
CA PHE A 136 21.55 5.01 0.39
C PHE A 136 22.02 3.73 1.08
N ILE A 137 23.33 3.51 1.14
CA ILE A 137 23.92 2.31 1.75
C ILE A 137 24.74 2.72 2.98
N GLY A 138 24.54 2.03 4.10
CA GLY A 138 25.36 2.22 5.31
C GLY A 138 24.65 1.74 6.57
N ASP A 139 25.19 2.07 7.74
CA ASP A 139 24.51 1.80 9.00
C ASP A 139 23.20 2.62 9.04
N LEU A 140 22.06 1.92 9.09
CA LEU A 140 20.75 2.56 9.11
C LEU A 140 20.57 3.48 10.31
N ARG A 141 21.25 3.21 11.44
CA ARG A 141 21.18 4.08 12.62
C ARG A 141 21.70 5.49 12.34
N ASP A 142 22.72 5.59 11.49
CA ASP A 142 23.40 6.83 11.15
C ASP A 142 22.85 7.46 9.86
N THR A 143 22.46 6.63 8.89
CA THR A 143 22.03 7.09 7.56
C THR A 143 20.61 7.62 7.54
N ILE A 144 19.69 7.06 8.36
CA ILE A 144 18.33 7.59 8.47
C ILE A 144 18.30 8.77 9.45
N THR A 145 17.86 9.92 8.95
CA THR A 145 17.83 11.20 9.71
C THR A 145 16.41 11.74 9.89
N THR A 146 15.42 11.05 9.36
CA THR A 146 14.00 11.41 9.40
C THR A 146 13.17 10.17 9.73
N ASP A 147 11.89 10.37 10.05
CA ASP A 147 10.96 9.31 10.41
C ASP A 147 10.72 8.36 9.21
N PRO A 148 11.11 7.07 9.29
CA PRO A 148 10.89 6.13 8.21
C PRO A 148 9.41 5.73 8.07
N THR A 149 8.96 5.63 6.82
CA THR A 149 7.64 5.11 6.46
C THR A 149 7.51 3.64 6.85
N SER A 150 8.56 2.86 6.59
CA SER A 150 8.66 1.45 6.98
C SER A 150 10.09 1.06 7.32
N LEU A 151 10.23 0.01 8.13
CA LEU A 151 11.50 -0.65 8.43
C LEU A 151 11.35 -2.13 8.10
N LEU A 152 12.29 -2.72 7.36
CA LEU A 152 12.24 -4.10 6.91
C LEU A 152 13.44 -4.86 7.44
N PHE A 153 13.19 -6.00 8.07
CA PHE A 153 14.20 -6.98 8.45
C PHE A 153 14.14 -8.17 7.51
N PHE A 154 15.25 -8.48 6.84
CA PHE A 154 15.39 -9.65 5.98
C PHE A 154 16.16 -10.71 6.74
N ALA A 155 15.56 -11.89 6.91
CA ALA A 155 16.17 -13.04 7.59
C ALA A 155 15.37 -14.31 7.30
N SER A 156 15.81 -15.45 7.85
CA SER A 156 15.00 -16.68 7.82
C SER A 156 13.66 -16.50 8.55
N HIS A 157 12.62 -17.23 8.14
CA HIS A 157 11.31 -17.21 8.83
C HIS A 157 11.42 -17.52 10.33
N GLU A 158 12.32 -18.42 10.73
CA GLU A 158 12.59 -18.75 12.13
C GLU A 158 13.12 -17.53 12.89
N THR A 159 14.13 -16.85 12.34
CA THR A 159 14.70 -15.64 12.95
C THR A 159 13.66 -14.53 13.06
N LEU A 160 12.85 -14.31 12.01
CA LEU A 160 11.79 -13.30 12.03
C LEU A 160 10.70 -13.65 13.06
N GLN A 161 10.40 -14.94 13.25
CA GLN A 161 9.48 -15.37 14.30
C GLN A 161 10.05 -15.09 15.70
N GLU A 162 11.34 -15.33 15.92
CA GLU A 162 12.00 -14.98 17.18
C GLU A 162 12.02 -13.48 17.45
N VAL A 163 12.29 -12.67 16.42
CA VAL A 163 12.21 -11.20 16.49
C VAL A 163 10.81 -10.77 16.94
N SER A 164 9.75 -11.31 16.33
CA SER A 164 8.36 -11.04 16.70
C SER A 164 8.05 -11.44 18.15
N ASN A 165 8.46 -12.65 18.56
CA ASN A 165 8.16 -13.18 19.89
C ASN A 165 8.83 -12.40 21.03
N HIS A 166 9.99 -11.82 20.75
CA HIS A 166 10.82 -11.11 21.73
C HIS A 166 10.73 -9.59 21.62
N MET A 167 9.94 -9.08 20.67
CA MET A 167 9.72 -7.65 20.53
C MET A 167 9.09 -7.11 21.82
N ASP A 168 9.69 -6.06 22.38
CA ASP A 168 9.20 -5.42 23.60
C ASP A 168 7.74 -4.99 23.40
N SER A 169 6.86 -5.35 24.34
CA SER A 169 5.45 -4.91 24.38
C SER A 169 5.28 -3.40 24.15
N ARG A 170 6.24 -2.58 24.57
CA ARG A 170 6.26 -1.13 24.31
C ARG A 170 6.39 -0.81 22.83
N LEU A 171 7.25 -1.53 22.10
CA LEU A 171 7.43 -1.39 20.66
C LEU A 171 6.20 -1.95 19.91
N SER A 172 5.66 -3.09 20.34
CA SER A 172 4.44 -3.68 19.76
C SER A 172 3.20 -2.80 19.91
N ASN A 173 3.19 -1.86 20.86
CA ASN A 173 2.12 -0.86 21.03
C ASN A 173 2.30 0.39 20.14
N ILE A 174 3.39 0.47 19.37
CA ILE A 174 3.74 1.65 18.55
C ILE A 174 3.88 1.26 17.08
N VAL A 175 4.33 0.04 16.79
CA VAL A 175 4.44 -0.49 15.43
C VAL A 175 3.59 -1.73 15.23
N THR A 176 3.16 -1.94 13.99
CA THR A 176 2.64 -3.22 13.52
C THR A 176 3.63 -3.81 12.54
N TYR A 177 3.58 -5.13 12.32
CA TYR A 177 4.42 -5.77 11.32
C TYR A 177 3.64 -6.75 10.46
N ARG A 178 4.14 -6.97 9.25
CA ARG A 178 3.68 -7.98 8.31
C ARG A 178 4.87 -8.75 7.77
N SER A 179 4.65 -10.03 7.50
CA SER A 179 5.65 -10.88 6.89
C SER A 179 5.31 -11.11 5.43
N TRP A 180 6.30 -10.98 4.55
CA TRP A 180 6.12 -11.26 3.13
C TRP A 180 7.41 -11.77 2.48
N GLY A 181 7.30 -12.26 1.24
CA GLY A 181 8.42 -12.76 0.45
C GLY A 181 8.73 -14.24 0.70
N ALA A 182 8.70 -15.03 -0.38
CA ALA A 182 9.09 -16.44 -0.34
C ALA A 182 10.60 -16.62 -0.52
N GLU A 183 11.19 -15.93 -1.51
CA GLU A 183 12.62 -15.99 -1.80
C GLU A 183 13.45 -15.11 -0.85
N TRP A 184 12.90 -13.94 -0.48
CA TRP A 184 13.46 -13.03 0.51
C TRP A 184 12.45 -12.82 1.64
N PRO A 185 12.39 -13.71 2.64
CA PRO A 185 11.51 -13.51 3.77
C PRO A 185 11.86 -12.20 4.48
N ALA A 186 10.84 -11.36 4.64
CA ALA A 186 10.96 -10.05 5.23
C ALA A 186 9.89 -9.84 6.29
N MET A 187 10.27 -9.17 7.38
CA MET A 187 9.34 -8.55 8.33
C MET A 187 9.35 -7.04 8.07
N GLU A 188 8.26 -6.54 7.53
CA GLU A 188 8.03 -5.11 7.33
C GLU A 188 7.25 -4.55 8.52
N MET A 189 7.84 -3.57 9.19
CA MET A 189 7.24 -2.82 10.29
C MET A 189 6.80 -1.44 9.80
N THR A 190 5.61 -1.04 10.22
CA THR A 190 5.03 0.29 9.97
C THR A 190 4.41 0.83 11.26
N LYS A 191 4.05 2.11 11.26
CA LYS A 191 3.36 2.74 12.40
C LYS A 191 2.04 2.01 12.69
N LEU A 192 1.78 1.71 13.96
CA LEU A 192 0.53 1.08 14.39
C LEU A 192 -0.68 1.94 14.03
N GLY A 193 -1.75 1.28 13.58
CA GLY A 193 -3.01 1.92 13.23
C GLY A 193 -3.03 2.55 11.84
N VAL A 194 -1.98 2.38 11.04
CA VAL A 194 -1.99 2.79 9.62
C VAL A 194 -2.70 1.73 8.78
N HIS A 195 -3.71 2.16 8.03
CA HIS A 195 -4.44 1.34 7.07
C HIS A 195 -5.01 2.21 5.92
N LYS A 196 -5.32 1.58 4.77
CA LYS A 196 -5.70 2.26 3.53
C LYS A 196 -6.92 3.19 3.70
N ALA A 197 -7.88 2.81 4.56
CA ALA A 197 -9.09 3.60 4.81
C ALA A 197 -8.84 5.02 5.34
N ILE A 198 -7.77 5.26 6.11
CA ILE A 198 -7.44 6.61 6.61
C ILE A 198 -7.18 7.57 5.43
N GLY A 199 -6.44 7.10 4.44
CA GLY A 199 -6.15 7.86 3.23
C GLY A 199 -7.38 8.06 2.36
N ILE A 200 -8.26 7.06 2.28
CA ILE A 200 -9.55 7.16 1.58
C ILE A 200 -10.46 8.18 2.25
N GLN A 201 -10.48 8.24 3.58
CA GLN A 201 -11.23 9.26 4.33
C GLN A 201 -10.66 10.67 4.07
N ALA A 202 -9.34 10.82 3.95
CA ALA A 202 -8.73 12.08 3.55
C ALA A 202 -9.12 12.46 2.11
N ALA A 203 -9.05 11.53 1.16
CA ALA A 203 -9.44 11.73 -0.23
C ALA A 203 -10.93 12.10 -0.37
N SER A 204 -11.81 11.39 0.34
CA SER A 204 -13.26 11.65 0.38
C SER A 204 -13.57 13.08 0.82
N ARG A 205 -12.91 13.58 1.87
CA ARG A 205 -13.06 14.97 2.33
C ARG A 205 -12.56 15.97 1.31
N TYR A 206 -11.38 15.73 0.74
CA TYR A 206 -10.77 16.61 -0.27
C TYR A 206 -11.62 16.68 -1.56
N LEU A 207 -12.16 15.55 -2.02
CA LEU A 207 -12.97 15.46 -3.24
C LEU A 207 -14.44 15.86 -3.02
N GLY A 208 -14.88 16.02 -1.77
CA GLY A 208 -16.28 16.30 -1.43
C GLY A 208 -17.23 15.15 -1.79
N ILE A 209 -16.77 13.90 -1.67
CA ILE A 209 -17.55 12.71 -1.98
C ILE A 209 -17.87 11.97 -0.69
N ASP A 210 -19.15 11.88 -0.33
CA ASP A 210 -19.59 11.19 0.88
C ASP A 210 -19.20 9.71 0.89
N ARG A 211 -18.99 9.17 2.10
CA ARG A 211 -18.65 7.75 2.33
C ARG A 211 -19.58 6.79 1.58
N GLN A 212 -20.90 7.01 1.58
CA GLN A 212 -21.85 6.12 0.88
C GLN A 212 -21.68 6.09 -0.65
N ASN A 213 -20.88 7.00 -1.20
CA ASN A 213 -20.58 7.10 -2.63
C ASN A 213 -19.18 6.58 -2.98
N ILE A 214 -18.50 5.92 -2.05
CA ILE A 214 -17.21 5.28 -2.28
C ILE A 214 -17.44 3.81 -2.62
N ILE A 215 -16.83 3.36 -3.72
CA ILE A 215 -16.73 1.95 -4.11
C ILE A 215 -15.25 1.57 -3.98
N ALA A 216 -14.92 0.54 -3.22
CA ALA A 216 -13.53 0.10 -3.04
C ALA A 216 -13.36 -1.37 -3.43
N PHE A 217 -12.27 -1.66 -4.14
CA PHE A 217 -11.90 -3.01 -4.59
C PHE A 217 -10.61 -3.46 -3.90
N GLY A 218 -10.58 -4.72 -3.46
CA GLY A 218 -9.43 -5.31 -2.78
C GLY A 218 -9.51 -6.84 -2.74
N ASP A 219 -8.40 -7.48 -2.40
CA ASP A 219 -8.27 -8.93 -2.37
C ASP A 219 -7.55 -9.52 -1.15
N GLU A 220 -6.73 -8.73 -0.46
CA GLU A 220 -5.89 -9.20 0.65
C GLU A 220 -6.23 -8.62 2.03
N ASP A 221 -5.52 -9.07 3.06
CA ASP A 221 -5.70 -8.65 4.46
C ASP A 221 -5.65 -7.12 4.65
N ASN A 222 -4.80 -6.44 3.89
CA ASN A 222 -4.57 -5.00 3.95
C ASN A 222 -5.71 -4.16 3.35
N ASP A 223 -6.74 -4.80 2.77
CA ASP A 223 -7.92 -4.17 2.21
C ASP A 223 -9.14 -4.22 3.14
N MET A 224 -9.06 -4.96 4.25
CA MET A 224 -10.18 -5.20 5.17
C MET A 224 -10.83 -3.89 5.65
N GLU A 225 -10.05 -2.97 6.22
CA GLU A 225 -10.57 -1.69 6.71
C GLU A 225 -11.06 -0.80 5.57
N MET A 226 -10.45 -0.89 4.39
CA MET A 226 -10.87 -0.13 3.22
C MET A 226 -12.26 -0.58 2.74
N LEU A 227 -12.49 -1.88 2.63
CA LEU A 227 -13.76 -2.45 2.19
C LEU A 227 -14.87 -2.22 3.21
N ASP A 228 -14.59 -2.34 4.51
CA ASP A 228 -15.55 -2.02 5.58
C ASP A 228 -15.89 -0.52 5.65
N TYR A 229 -14.89 0.34 5.40
CA TYR A 229 -15.09 1.78 5.37
C TYR A 229 -15.88 2.26 4.14
N ALA A 230 -15.69 1.67 2.97
CA ALA A 230 -16.36 2.12 1.76
C ALA A 230 -17.90 2.03 1.87
N GLY A 231 -18.62 2.85 1.10
CA GLY A 231 -20.07 2.70 0.96
C GLY A 231 -20.44 1.38 0.29
N VAL A 232 -19.59 0.92 -0.63
CA VAL A 232 -19.62 -0.42 -1.22
C VAL A 232 -18.20 -0.98 -1.30
N GLY A 233 -17.87 -1.93 -0.43
CA GLY A 233 -16.67 -2.76 -0.54
C GLY A 233 -16.92 -3.97 -1.45
N VAL A 234 -16.03 -4.17 -2.43
CA VAL A 234 -16.10 -5.26 -3.42
C VAL A 234 -14.84 -6.11 -3.27
N ALA A 235 -15.00 -7.35 -2.82
CA ALA A 235 -13.90 -8.31 -2.81
C ALA A 235 -13.72 -8.93 -4.19
N MET A 236 -12.48 -9.07 -4.64
CA MET A 236 -12.16 -9.76 -5.89
C MET A 236 -12.44 -11.26 -5.80
N GLY A 237 -12.63 -11.92 -6.94
CA GLY A 237 -12.90 -13.36 -6.99
C GLY A 237 -11.74 -14.20 -6.42
N ASN A 238 -10.50 -13.73 -6.56
CA ASN A 238 -9.29 -14.30 -5.97
C ASN A 238 -9.05 -13.91 -4.51
N ALA A 239 -9.89 -13.05 -3.93
CA ALA A 239 -9.69 -12.55 -2.57
C ALA A 239 -9.73 -13.65 -1.51
N ILE A 240 -9.01 -13.42 -0.41
CA ILE A 240 -9.03 -14.29 0.77
C ILE A 240 -10.44 -14.38 1.37
N ALA A 241 -10.75 -15.53 1.97
CA ALA A 241 -12.08 -15.78 2.53
C ALA A 241 -12.51 -14.76 3.61
N PRO A 242 -11.64 -14.30 4.53
CA PRO A 242 -12.00 -13.26 5.49
C PRO A 242 -12.46 -11.95 4.83
N LEU A 243 -11.80 -11.52 3.75
CA LEU A 243 -12.15 -10.28 3.06
C LEU A 243 -13.51 -10.37 2.36
N LYS A 244 -13.79 -11.52 1.73
CA LYS A 244 -15.11 -11.77 1.11
C LYS A 244 -16.26 -11.71 2.11
N ASN A 245 -16.02 -12.05 3.38
CA ASN A 245 -17.03 -11.97 4.42
C ASN A 245 -17.29 -10.54 4.91
N VAL A 246 -16.31 -9.64 4.76
CA VAL A 246 -16.43 -8.21 5.12
C VAL A 246 -17.00 -7.38 3.98
N ALA A 247 -16.70 -7.76 2.73
CA ALA A 247 -17.19 -7.06 1.54
C ALA A 247 -18.72 -7.08 1.43
N ASN A 248 -19.28 -6.02 0.84
CA ASN A 248 -20.72 -5.99 0.52
C ASN A 248 -21.08 -6.94 -0.62
N THR A 249 -20.12 -7.22 -1.50
CA THR A 249 -20.28 -8.14 -2.62
C THR A 249 -18.93 -8.66 -3.10
N VAL A 250 -18.98 -9.70 -3.92
CA VAL A 250 -17.81 -10.33 -4.54
C VAL A 250 -17.98 -10.22 -6.06
N THR A 251 -16.90 -9.86 -6.76
CA THR A 251 -16.84 -9.84 -8.23
C THR A 251 -15.95 -10.97 -8.76
N LEU A 252 -15.68 -11.00 -10.07
CA LEU A 252 -14.73 -11.94 -10.67
C LEU A 252 -13.29 -11.67 -10.21
N SER A 253 -12.36 -12.54 -10.58
CA SER A 253 -10.94 -12.35 -10.27
C SER A 253 -10.35 -11.15 -11.03
N ASN A 254 -9.16 -10.72 -10.60
CA ASN A 254 -8.33 -9.76 -11.35
C ASN A 254 -7.95 -10.28 -12.76
N GLU A 255 -7.83 -11.59 -12.94
CA GLU A 255 -7.57 -12.21 -14.24
C GLU A 255 -8.76 -12.16 -15.19
N ASP A 256 -9.97 -12.17 -14.61
CA ASP A 256 -11.26 -12.22 -15.30
C ASP A 256 -11.97 -10.86 -15.38
N ASP A 257 -11.22 -9.76 -15.25
CA ASP A 257 -11.73 -8.38 -15.35
C ASP A 257 -12.82 -8.02 -14.33
N GLY A 258 -12.72 -8.53 -13.09
CA GLY A 258 -13.75 -8.35 -12.05
C GLY A 258 -14.13 -6.89 -11.77
N ILE A 259 -13.18 -5.95 -11.85
CA ILE A 259 -13.47 -4.52 -11.71
C ILE A 259 -14.36 -4.04 -12.87
N ALA A 260 -14.00 -4.38 -14.12
CA ALA A 260 -14.74 -3.94 -15.29
C ALA A 260 -16.19 -4.46 -15.25
N VAL A 261 -16.36 -5.77 -15.00
CA VAL A 261 -17.67 -6.41 -14.91
C VAL A 261 -18.55 -5.72 -13.87
N TYR A 262 -18.01 -5.50 -12.67
CA TYR A 262 -18.76 -4.86 -11.61
C TYR A 262 -19.21 -3.45 -12.01
N LEU A 263 -18.31 -2.64 -12.57
CA LEU A 263 -18.62 -1.27 -12.94
C LEU A 263 -19.63 -1.21 -14.10
N GLU A 264 -19.50 -2.05 -15.12
CA GLU A 264 -20.44 -2.18 -16.24
C GLU A 264 -21.87 -2.49 -15.73
N GLU A 265 -22.00 -3.44 -14.80
CA GLU A 265 -23.30 -3.85 -14.25
C GLU A 265 -23.93 -2.80 -13.32
N ASN A 266 -23.12 -2.09 -12.53
CA ASN A 266 -23.63 -1.23 -11.46
C ASN A 266 -23.65 0.27 -11.81
N LEU A 267 -22.84 0.70 -12.78
CA LEU A 267 -22.75 2.10 -13.23
C LEU A 267 -23.18 2.30 -14.68
N GLY A 268 -23.42 1.22 -15.45
CA GLY A 268 -23.86 1.31 -16.85
C GLY A 268 -22.82 1.98 -17.76
N ILE A 269 -21.56 1.63 -17.55
CA ILE A 269 -20.39 2.17 -18.29
C ILE A 269 -19.95 1.28 -19.45
#